data_AF-A0A5N6L0G9-F1
#
_entry.id   AF-A0A5N6L0G9-F1
#
_cell.length_a   1.000
_cell.length_b   1.000
_cell.length_c   1.000
_cell.angle_alpha   90.00
_cell.angle_beta   90.00
_cell.angle_gamma   90.00
#
_symmetry.space_group_name_H-M   'P 1'
#
loop_
_entity.id
_entity.type
_entity.pdbx_description
1 polymer ?
#
loop_
_entity_poly.entity_id
_entity_poly.type
_entity_poly.pdbx_seq_one_letter_code
_entity_poly.pdbx_strand_id
1 'polypeptide(L)'
;MGFANFWLALILTILVALASQAVARTLQDASMRERHEEWMARYGRVYKDINESQKRYKIFEENVALIESSNRDANKAYKLSVNQFADLTN
;
A
#
# COMPACT_ATOMS: atom_id res chain seq x y z
N MET A 1 17.18 18.34 -38.18
CA MET A 1 17.64 17.33 -37.20
C MET A 1 17.19 17.61 -35.75
N GLY A 2 17.08 18.86 -35.28
CA GLY A 2 16.73 19.15 -33.87
C GLY A 2 15.29 18.78 -33.42
N PHE A 3 14.29 18.90 -34.29
CA PHE A 3 12.89 18.61 -33.93
C PHE A 3 12.65 17.13 -33.58
N ALA A 4 13.21 16.19 -34.36
CA ALA A 4 13.08 14.76 -34.08
C ALA A 4 13.79 14.36 -32.77
N ASN A 5 14.95 14.97 -32.47
CA ASN A 5 15.68 14.75 -31.23
C ASN A 5 14.92 15.27 -30.01
N PHE A 6 14.17 16.37 -30.15
CA PHE A 6 13.30 16.89 -29.09
C PHE A 6 12.15 15.92 -28.78
N TRP A 7 11.48 15.39 -29.82
CA TRP A 7 10.42 14.39 -29.63
C TRP A 7 10.95 13.08 -29.04
N LEU A 8 12.11 12.62 -29.49
CA LEU A 8 12.80 11.46 -28.89
C LEU A 8 13.10 11.70 -27.41
N ALA A 9 13.65 12.86 -27.05
CA ALA A 9 13.93 13.20 -25.66
C ALA A 9 12.64 13.25 -24.82
N LEU A 10 11.55 13.81 -25.35
CA LEU A 10 10.25 13.85 -24.66
C LEU A 10 9.66 12.44 -24.44
N ILE A 11 9.76 11.56 -25.44
CA ILE A 11 9.30 10.18 -25.31
C ILE A 11 10.13 9.45 -24.23
N LEU A 12 11.45 9.62 -24.24
CA LEU A 12 12.33 9.01 -23.25
C LEU A 12 12.04 9.47 -21.82
N THR A 13 11.76 10.77 -21.61
CA THR A 13 11.42 11.27 -20.26
C THR A 13 10.09 10.72 -19.77
N ILE A 14 9.08 10.63 -20.63
CA ILE A 14 7.78 10.03 -20.29
C ILE A 14 7.95 8.54 -19.92
N LEU A 15 8.74 7.79 -20.70
CA LEU A 15 9.00 6.38 -20.42
C LEU A 15 9.70 6.18 -19.07
N VAL A 16 10.72 6.99 -18.76
CA VAL A 16 11.42 6.93 -17.48
C VAL A 16 10.49 7.29 -16.32
N ALA A 17 9.65 8.32 -16.48
CA ALA A 17 8.68 8.72 -15.45
C ALA A 17 7.63 7.63 -15.21
N LEU A 18 7.17 6.95 -16.25
CA LEU A 18 6.20 5.86 -16.14
C LEU A 18 6.81 4.63 -15.47
N ALA A 19 8.03 4.26 -15.84
CA ALA A 19 8.76 3.16 -15.21
C ALA A 19 9.01 3.42 -13.72
N SER A 20 9.44 4.65 -13.37
CA SER A 20 9.65 5.07 -11.98
C SER A 20 8.37 4.96 -11.15
N GLN A 21 7.24 5.39 -11.69
CA GLN A 21 5.94 5.27 -11.01
C GLN A 21 5.50 3.81 -10.84
N ALA A 22 5.71 2.96 -11.85
CA ALA A 22 5.39 1.55 -11.77
C ALA A 22 6.19 0.86 -10.66
N VAL A 23 7.51 1.11 -10.61
CA VAL A 23 8.38 0.58 -9.55
C VAL A 23 7.94 1.08 -8.17
N ALA A 24 7.66 2.37 -8.03
CA ALA A 24 7.21 2.94 -6.75
C ALA A 24 5.93 2.27 -6.22
N ARG A 25 4.95 1.99 -7.10
CA ARG A 25 3.74 1.24 -6.72
C ARG A 25 4.06 -0.17 -6.26
N THR A 26 4.89 -0.90 -7.00
CA THR A 26 5.27 -2.27 -6.60
C THR A 26 5.99 -2.33 -5.26
N LEU A 27 6.83 -1.32 -4.95
CA LEU A 27 7.51 -1.21 -3.66
C LEU A 27 6.52 -0.89 -2.53
N GLN A 28 5.54 -0.03 -2.77
CA GLN A 28 4.50 0.27 -1.80
C GLN A 28 3.63 -0.96 -1.51
N ASP A 29 3.24 -1.71 -2.53
CA ASP A 29 2.48 -2.96 -2.39
C ASP A 29 3.29 -4.01 -1.61
N ALA A 30 4.58 -4.15 -1.92
CA ALA A 30 5.47 -5.06 -1.21
C ALA A 30 5.62 -4.68 0.28
N SER A 31 5.79 -3.39 0.57
CA SER A 31 5.86 -2.88 1.95
C SER A 31 4.57 -3.13 2.73
N MET A 32 3.39 -2.99 2.10
CA MET A 32 2.11 -3.28 2.75
C MET A 32 1.95 -4.78 3.06
N ARG A 33 2.40 -5.66 2.15
CA ARG A 33 2.41 -7.11 2.38
C ARG A 33 3.30 -7.50 3.55
N GLU A 34 4.51 -6.96 3.63
CA GLU A 34 5.43 -7.21 4.75
C GLU A 34 4.79 -6.80 6.08
N ARG A 35 4.18 -5.60 6.16
CA ARG A 35 3.44 -5.15 7.36
C ARG A 35 2.30 -6.10 7.75
N HIS A 36 1.58 -6.65 6.77
CA HIS A 36 0.53 -7.63 7.03
C HIS A 36 1.10 -8.95 7.55
N GLU A 37 2.20 -9.44 6.99
CA GLU A 37 2.87 -10.67 7.44
C GLU A 37 3.41 -10.53 8.88
N GLU A 38 4.06 -9.40 9.20
CA GLU A 38 4.52 -9.10 10.56
C GLU A 38 3.35 -9.04 11.55
N TRP A 39 2.25 -8.39 11.15
CA TRP A 39 1.04 -8.32 11.96
C TRP A 39 0.41 -9.70 12.17
N MET A 40 0.35 -10.53 11.12
CA MET A 40 -0.14 -11.91 11.22
C MET A 40 0.71 -12.72 12.20
N ALA A 41 2.03 -12.62 12.10
CA ALA A 41 2.96 -13.30 13.01
C ALA A 41 2.78 -12.83 14.45
N ARG A 42 2.61 -11.51 14.66
CA ARG A 42 2.37 -10.92 15.99
C ARG A 42 1.10 -11.43 16.66
N TYR A 43 0.01 -11.58 15.90
CA TYR A 43 -1.31 -11.95 16.42
C TYR A 43 -1.71 -13.41 16.15
N GLY A 44 -0.78 -14.24 15.67
CA GLY A 44 -1.01 -15.67 15.42
C GLY A 44 -2.09 -15.94 14.37
N ARG A 45 -2.16 -15.12 13.31
CA ARG A 45 -3.18 -15.24 12.27
C ARG A 45 -2.80 -16.33 11.28
N VAL A 46 -3.71 -17.27 11.09
CA VAL A 46 -3.64 -18.32 10.06
C VAL A 46 -5.01 -18.38 9.40
N TYR A 47 -5.04 -18.28 8.08
CA TYR A 47 -6.28 -18.31 7.30
C TYR A 47 -6.50 -19.68 6.68
N LYS A 48 -7.78 -20.01 6.43
CA LYS A 48 -8.17 -21.33 5.93
C LYS A 48 -7.66 -21.60 4.52
N ASP A 49 -7.74 -20.61 3.65
CA ASP A 49 -7.41 -20.73 2.24
C ASP A 49 -6.96 -19.39 1.63
N ILE A 50 -6.49 -19.45 0.38
CA ILE A 50 -5.96 -18.28 -0.35
C ILE A 50 -7.04 -17.20 -0.52
N ASN A 51 -8.30 -17.59 -0.72
CA ASN A 51 -9.39 -16.64 -0.92
C ASN A 51 -9.70 -15.88 0.37
N GLU A 52 -9.74 -16.58 1.51
CA GLU A 52 -9.82 -15.92 2.81
C GLU A 52 -8.60 -15.03 3.05
N SER A 53 -7.39 -15.52 2.79
CA SER A 53 -6.17 -14.74 2.97
C SER A 53 -6.18 -13.44 2.15
N GLN A 54 -6.63 -13.48 0.89
CA GLN A 54 -6.72 -12.30 0.03
C GLN A 54 -7.79 -11.32 0.54
N LYS A 55 -8.95 -11.83 0.98
CA LYS A 55 -10.01 -11.01 1.57
C LYS A 55 -9.51 -10.29 2.83
N ARG A 56 -8.86 -11.02 3.74
CA ARG A 56 -8.34 -10.49 5.01
C ARG A 56 -7.22 -9.48 4.79
N TYR A 57 -6.32 -9.75 3.83
CA TYR A 57 -5.30 -8.79 3.42
C TYR A 57 -5.91 -7.47 2.95
N LYS A 58 -6.95 -7.52 2.10
CA LYS A 58 -7.61 -6.30 1.62
C LYS A 58 -8.26 -5.49 2.75
N ILE A 59 -8.92 -6.17 3.69
CA ILE A 59 -9.51 -5.50 4.86
C ILE A 59 -8.41 -4.87 5.73
N PHE A 60 -7.31 -5.59 5.93
CA PHE A 60 -6.14 -5.06 6.65
C PHE A 60 -5.57 -3.80 6.01
N GLU A 61 -5.36 -3.82 4.69
CA GLU A 61 -4.88 -2.67 3.93
C GLU A 61 -5.82 -1.46 4.05
N GLU A 62 -7.13 -1.67 3.89
CA GLU A 62 -8.15 -0.62 4.06
C GLU A 62 -8.16 -0.04 5.49
N ASN A 63 -8.05 -0.90 6.51
CA ASN A 63 -8.01 -0.46 7.91
C ASN A 63 -6.71 0.29 8.24
N VAL A 64 -5.56 -0.12 7.71
CA VAL A 64 -4.30 0.61 7.87
C VAL A 64 -4.40 2.00 7.23
N ALA A 65 -4.95 2.10 6.02
CA ALA A 65 -5.17 3.37 5.34
C ALA A 65 -6.14 4.29 6.14
N LEU A 66 -7.18 3.72 6.74
CA LEU A 66 -8.09 4.45 7.62
C LEU A 66 -7.38 4.97 8.88
N ILE A 67 -6.54 4.15 9.51
CA ILE A 67 -5.75 4.55 10.68
C ILE A 67 -4.81 5.69 10.32
N GLU A 68 -4.07 5.56 9.21
CA GLU A 68 -3.12 6.57 8.76
C GLU A 68 -3.80 7.89 8.39
N SER A 69 -4.94 7.84 7.68
CA SER A 69 -5.71 9.04 7.34
C SER A 69 -6.33 9.69 8.58
N SER A 70 -6.92 8.90 9.49
CA SER A 70 -7.46 9.39 10.76
C SER A 70 -6.39 10.07 11.62
N ASN A 71 -5.18 9.53 11.66
CA ASN A 71 -4.09 10.06 12.48
C ASN A 71 -3.43 11.31 11.89
N ARG A 72 -3.76 11.72 10.66
CA ARG A 72 -3.31 13.00 10.08
C ARG A 72 -4.10 14.19 10.62
N ASP A 73 -5.30 13.99 11.16
CA ASP A 73 -6.08 15.05 11.79
C ASP A 73 -5.49 15.41 13.16
N ALA A 74 -4.82 16.57 13.23
CA ALA A 74 -4.20 17.09 14.44
C ALA A 74 -5.21 17.47 15.53
N ASN A 75 -6.50 17.63 15.20
CA ASN A 75 -7.54 18.00 16.16
C ASN A 75 -8.10 16.80 16.93
N LYS A 76 -7.78 15.56 16.51
CA LYS A 76 -8.19 14.37 17.26
C LYS A 76 -7.42 14.26 18.57
N ALA A 77 -8.17 14.13 19.67
CA ALA A 77 -7.62 13.88 21.00
C ALA A 77 -7.06 12.45 21.19
N TYR A 78 -7.15 11.59 20.18
CA TYR A 78 -6.67 10.21 20.21
C TYR A 78 -6.06 9.79 18.87
N LYS A 79 -5.21 8.77 18.92
CA LYS A 79 -4.66 8.11 17.73
C LYS A 79 -5.13 6.67 17.65
N LEU A 80 -5.39 6.22 16.44
CA LEU A 80 -5.65 4.81 16.16
C LEU A 80 -4.33 4.07 15.94
N SER A 81 -4.32 2.78 16.23
CA SER A 81 -3.19 1.90 15.96
C SER A 81 -3.68 0.59 15.37
N VAL A 82 -2.81 -0.07 14.61
CA VAL A 82 -3.07 -1.41 14.10
C VAL A 82 -3.13 -2.36 15.30
N ASN A 83 -4.23 -3.09 15.42
CA ASN A 83 -4.49 -4.01 16.54
C ASN A 83 -4.96 -5.38 16.04
N GLN A 84 -5.30 -6.30 16.94
CA GLN A 84 -5.70 -7.67 16.58
C GLN A 84 -6.93 -7.76 15.67
N PHE A 85 -7.77 -6.72 15.58
CA PHE A 85 -8.97 -6.69 14.76
C PHE A 85 -8.76 -6.03 13.39
N ALA A 86 -7.50 -5.77 13.00
CA ALA A 86 -7.19 -5.03 11.78
C ALA A 86 -7.65 -5.73 10.48
N ASP A 87 -7.99 -7.03 10.50
CA ASP A 87 -8.52 -7.79 9.36
C ASP A 87 -10.05 -7.99 9.40
N LEU A 88 -10.76 -7.24 10.26
CA LEU A 88 -12.21 -7.26 10.41
C LEU A 88 -12.86 -5.97 9.91
N THR A 89 -14.14 -6.06 9.56
CA THR A 89 -15.01 -4.92 9.25
C THR A 89 -16.02 -4.73 10.37
N ASN A 90 -16.53 -3.51 10.55
CA ASN A 90 -17.64 -3.19 11.47
C ASN A 90 -18.99 -3.70 10.92
#